data_AF-A0A8T7BXX3-F1
#
_entry.id   AF-A0A8T7BXX3-F1
#
_cell.length_a   1.000
_cell.length_b   1.000
_cell.length_c   1.000
_cell.angle_alpha   90.00
_cell.angle_beta   90.00
_cell.angle_gamma   90.00
#
_symmetry.space_group_name_H-M   'P 1'
#
loop_
_entity.id
_entity.type
_entity.pdbx_description
1 polymer ?
#
loop_
_entity_poly.entity_id
_entity_poly.type
_entity_poly.pdbx_seq_one_letter_code
_entity_poly.pdbx_strand_id
1 'polypeptide(L)'
;LEHEQKDHIRKVLRRRLIFAGFAAQHTISALHGTGVGELMKSVDVAYASAFREFNTRYLTDLLEEAVFKHNPPLHKGRRIKLRYAHQGGRNPPIIVIHGNKTEHLPDVYKRYLTGFFIDRLKLKGTPVRIELKSGKNPYAPKPGSSRPAGPGRSKQKSK
;
A
#
# COMPACT_ATOMS: atom_id res chain seq x y z
N LEU A 1 -37.48 -13.46 2.47
CA LEU A 1 -36.27 -14.13 1.93
C LEU A 1 -35.93 -15.28 2.85
N GLU A 2 -36.01 -16.47 2.31
CA GLU A 2 -35.58 -17.71 2.97
C GLU A 2 -34.07 -17.66 3.26
N HIS A 3 -33.61 -18.37 4.29
CA HIS A 3 -32.21 -18.28 4.75
C HIS A 3 -31.22 -18.66 3.63
N GLU A 4 -31.56 -19.68 2.86
CA GLU A 4 -30.75 -20.17 1.74
C GLU A 4 -30.58 -19.13 0.62
N GLN A 5 -31.64 -18.38 0.30
CA GLN A 5 -31.58 -17.32 -0.70
C GLN A 5 -30.64 -16.19 -0.28
N LYS A 6 -30.66 -15.80 1.01
CA LYS A 6 -29.76 -14.76 1.54
C LYS A 6 -28.30 -15.18 1.44
N ASP A 7 -28.00 -16.44 1.78
CA ASP A 7 -26.63 -16.94 1.76
C ASP A 7 -26.11 -17.16 0.34
N HIS A 8 -26.98 -17.59 -0.59
CA HIS A 8 -26.66 -17.62 -2.01
C HIS A 8 -26.27 -16.23 -2.53
N ILE A 9 -27.08 -15.20 -2.25
CA ILE A 9 -26.80 -13.82 -2.66
C ILE A 9 -25.48 -13.33 -2.04
N ARG A 10 -25.24 -13.56 -0.74
CA ARG A 10 -23.98 -13.20 -0.08
C ARG A 10 -22.77 -13.86 -0.75
N LYS A 11 -22.87 -15.14 -1.11
CA LYS A 11 -21.79 -15.88 -1.79
C LYS A 11 -21.51 -15.32 -3.18
N VAL A 12 -22.55 -14.99 -3.94
CA VAL A 12 -22.44 -14.35 -5.26
C VAL A 12 -21.80 -12.97 -5.15
N LEU A 13 -22.26 -12.14 -4.19
CA LEU A 13 -21.70 -10.81 -3.94
C LEU A 13 -20.21 -10.89 -3.57
N ARG A 14 -19.82 -11.78 -2.64
CA ARG A 14 -18.40 -11.96 -2.28
C ARG A 14 -17.53 -12.38 -3.47
N ARG A 15 -18.05 -13.23 -4.36
CA ARG A 15 -17.31 -13.69 -5.55
C ARG A 15 -17.19 -12.60 -6.62
N ARG A 16 -18.22 -11.76 -6.81
CA ARG A 16 -18.20 -10.71 -7.85
C ARG A 16 -17.53 -9.43 -7.37
N LEU A 17 -17.66 -9.08 -6.08
CA LEU A 17 -17.17 -7.84 -5.50
C LEU A 17 -15.83 -8.02 -4.76
N ILE A 18 -14.90 -8.79 -5.34
CA ILE A 18 -13.58 -9.06 -4.75
C ILE A 18 -12.80 -7.75 -4.54
N PHE A 19 -12.92 -6.79 -5.46
CA PHE A 19 -12.26 -5.49 -5.38
C PHE A 19 -12.79 -4.60 -4.25
N ALA A 20 -14.01 -4.85 -3.76
CA ALA A 20 -14.66 -4.10 -2.69
C ALA A 20 -14.63 -4.83 -1.34
N GLY A 21 -13.68 -5.75 -1.14
CA GLY A 21 -13.56 -6.52 0.11
C GLY A 21 -13.35 -5.67 1.37
N PHE A 22 -12.89 -4.43 1.23
CA PHE A 22 -12.75 -3.47 2.34
C PHE A 22 -14.09 -2.86 2.81
N ALA A 23 -15.15 -2.95 1.99
CA ALA A 23 -16.44 -2.34 2.27
C ALA A 23 -17.32 -3.25 3.14
N ALA A 24 -17.93 -2.68 4.18
CA ALA A 24 -18.88 -3.41 5.03
C ALA A 24 -20.15 -3.74 4.23
N GLN A 25 -20.61 -4.99 4.31
CA GLN A 25 -21.81 -5.45 3.63
C GLN A 25 -23.00 -5.42 4.58
N HIS A 26 -24.03 -4.64 4.23
CA HIS A 26 -25.28 -4.56 4.99
C HIS A 26 -26.44 -5.02 4.13
N THR A 27 -27.32 -5.84 4.71
CA THR A 27 -28.59 -6.21 4.08
C THR A 27 -29.68 -5.28 4.61
N ILE A 28 -30.19 -4.41 3.75
CA ILE A 28 -31.17 -3.38 4.13
C ILE A 28 -32.50 -3.57 3.41
N SER A 29 -33.56 -2.98 3.96
CA SER A 29 -34.81 -2.71 3.27
C SER A 29 -35.11 -1.22 3.34
N ALA A 30 -35.01 -0.51 2.22
CA ALA A 30 -35.30 0.92 2.16
C ALA A 30 -36.79 1.21 2.43
N LEU A 31 -37.69 0.34 1.95
CA LEU A 31 -39.13 0.49 2.13
C LEU A 31 -39.55 0.32 3.60
N HIS A 32 -38.95 -0.63 4.31
CA HIS A 32 -39.32 -0.95 5.70
C HIS A 32 -38.37 -0.34 6.74
N GLY A 33 -37.34 0.39 6.32
CA GLY A 33 -36.33 0.98 7.20
C GLY A 33 -35.38 -0.02 7.89
N THR A 34 -35.51 -1.32 7.61
CA THR A 34 -34.69 -2.37 8.24
C THR A 34 -33.22 -2.23 7.85
N GLY A 35 -32.32 -2.20 8.84
CA GLY A 35 -30.87 -2.16 8.62
C GLY A 35 -30.30 -0.78 8.24
N VAL A 36 -31.14 0.25 8.07
CA VAL A 36 -30.69 1.61 7.70
C VAL A 36 -29.86 2.25 8.83
N GLY A 37 -30.26 2.04 10.09
CA GLY A 37 -29.49 2.56 11.24
C GLY A 37 -28.09 1.95 11.35
N GLU A 38 -27.95 0.65 11.04
CA GLU A 38 -26.64 -0.02 11.03
C GLU A 38 -25.76 0.46 9.87
N LEU A 39 -26.37 0.71 8.71
CA LEU A 39 -25.68 1.28 7.56
C LEU A 39 -25.04 2.63 7.92
N MET A 40 -25.79 3.53 8.56
CA MET A 40 -25.29 4.85 8.94
C MET A 40 -24.11 4.76 9.91
N LYS A 41 -24.15 3.87 10.91
CA LYS A 41 -23.01 3.63 11.82
C LYS A 41 -21.77 3.18 11.06
N SER A 42 -21.92 2.32 10.05
CA SER A 42 -20.79 1.88 9.23
C SER A 42 -20.24 2.98 8.33
N VAL A 43 -21.08 3.91 7.88
CA VAL A 43 -20.64 5.11 7.15
C VAL A 43 -19.75 5.98 8.05
N ASP A 44 -20.15 6.22 9.30
CA ASP A 44 -19.34 7.02 10.25
C ASP A 44 -17.98 6.36 10.52
N VAL A 45 -17.96 5.04 10.69
CA VAL A 45 -16.72 4.27 10.87
C VAL A 45 -15.83 4.34 9.62
N ALA A 46 -16.43 4.26 8.43
CA ALA A 46 -15.70 4.37 7.17
C ALA A 46 -15.10 5.77 7.00
N TYR A 47 -15.88 6.81 7.30
CA TYR A 47 -15.43 8.19 7.30
C TYR A 47 -14.27 8.42 8.27
N ALA A 48 -14.41 7.98 9.53
CA ALA A 48 -13.35 8.08 10.53
C ALA A 48 -12.06 7.35 10.08
N SER A 49 -12.19 6.21 9.39
CA SER A 49 -11.06 5.48 8.83
C SER A 49 -10.41 6.24 7.65
N ALA A 50 -11.21 6.85 6.77
CA ALA A 50 -10.73 7.56 5.59
C ALA A 50 -9.90 8.81 5.93
N PHE A 51 -10.29 9.50 7.00
CA PHE A 51 -9.66 10.75 7.45
C PHE A 51 -8.64 10.55 8.58
N ARG A 52 -8.41 9.31 9.02
CA ARG A 52 -7.50 9.02 10.12
C ARG A 52 -6.06 9.47 9.80
N GLU A 53 -5.46 10.13 10.79
CA GLU A 53 -4.06 10.55 10.74
C GLU A 53 -3.14 9.51 11.39
N PHE A 54 -2.00 9.29 10.77
CA PHE A 54 -0.98 8.38 11.27
C PHE A 54 0.36 9.08 11.34
N ASN A 55 1.03 8.95 12.47
CA ASN A 55 2.37 9.48 12.62
C ASN A 55 3.37 8.65 11.77
N THR A 56 4.38 9.31 11.22
CA THR A 56 5.39 8.70 10.33
C THR A 56 6.16 7.57 11.01
N ARG A 57 6.45 7.72 12.31
CA ARG A 57 7.19 6.70 13.08
C ARG A 57 6.41 5.39 13.15
N TYR A 58 5.14 5.46 13.52
CA TYR A 58 4.23 4.33 13.62
C TYR A 58 4.06 3.61 12.28
N LEU A 59 3.91 4.36 11.18
CA LEU A 59 3.86 3.77 9.84
C LEU A 59 5.19 3.09 9.46
N THR A 60 6.31 3.65 9.90
CA THR A 60 7.64 3.09 9.65
C THR A 60 7.87 1.82 10.49
N ASP A 61 7.48 1.81 11.76
CA ASP A 61 7.56 0.64 12.63
C ASP A 61 6.73 -0.53 12.06
N LEU A 62 5.52 -0.23 11.58
CA LEU A 62 4.68 -1.22 10.89
C LEU A 62 5.29 -1.72 9.58
N LEU A 63 5.95 -0.83 8.82
CA LEU A 63 6.66 -1.23 7.60
C LEU A 63 7.80 -2.20 7.91
N GLU A 64 8.58 -1.91 8.95
CA GLU A 64 9.67 -2.78 9.40
C GLU A 64 9.14 -4.14 9.84
N GLU A 65 8.03 -4.16 10.58
CA GLU A 65 7.36 -5.39 10.99
C GLU A 65 6.88 -6.22 9.79
N ALA A 66 6.30 -5.58 8.77
CA ALA A 66 5.88 -6.24 7.54
C ALA A 66 7.07 -6.86 6.80
N VAL A 67 8.15 -6.09 6.64
CA VAL A 67 9.39 -6.52 5.98
C VAL A 67 10.05 -7.66 6.74
N PHE A 68 9.99 -7.65 8.07
CA PHE A 68 10.51 -8.72 8.91
C PHE A 68 9.74 -10.03 8.71
N LYS A 69 8.40 -9.96 8.68
CA LYS A 69 7.55 -11.15 8.46
C LYS A 69 7.68 -11.71 7.05
N HIS A 70 7.72 -10.85 6.05
CA HIS A 70 7.86 -11.26 4.66
C HIS A 70 8.88 -10.38 3.95
N ASN A 71 10.03 -10.95 3.64
CA ASN A 71 11.13 -10.20 3.06
C ASN A 71 10.84 -9.77 1.60
N PRO A 72 11.20 -8.54 1.18
CA PRO A 72 11.12 -8.12 -0.21
C PRO A 72 11.96 -9.02 -1.13
N PRO A 73 11.46 -9.30 -2.35
CA PRO A 73 12.19 -10.09 -3.32
C PRO A 73 13.48 -9.40 -3.77
N LEU A 74 14.43 -10.20 -4.24
CA LEU A 74 15.66 -9.72 -4.86
C LEU A 74 15.38 -9.25 -6.28
N HIS A 75 16.02 -8.15 -6.69
CA HIS A 75 16.03 -7.70 -8.08
C HIS A 75 17.48 -7.59 -8.58
N LYS A 76 17.83 -8.39 -9.59
CA LYS A 76 19.19 -8.48 -10.17
C LYS A 76 20.27 -8.70 -9.10
N GLY A 77 20.07 -9.70 -8.25
CA GLY A 77 21.02 -10.07 -7.18
C GLY A 77 21.15 -9.07 -6.02
N ARG A 78 20.35 -8.00 -6.00
CA ARG A 78 20.36 -7.00 -4.92
C ARG A 78 18.97 -6.88 -4.30
N ARG A 79 18.94 -6.74 -2.97
CA ARG A 79 17.70 -6.60 -2.20
C ARG A 79 17.08 -5.21 -2.37
N ILE A 80 15.77 -5.16 -2.54
CA ILE A 80 14.98 -3.93 -2.50
C ILE A 80 14.93 -3.48 -1.04
N LYS A 81 15.32 -2.24 -0.75
CA LYS A 81 15.33 -1.70 0.61
C LYS A 81 14.19 -0.71 0.77
N LEU A 82 13.20 -1.03 1.60
CA LEU A 82 12.17 -0.11 2.05
C LEU A 82 12.71 0.54 3.34
N ARG A 83 12.75 1.88 3.40
CA ARG A 83 13.44 2.62 4.47
C ARG A 83 12.47 3.19 5.50
N TYR A 84 11.44 3.89 5.04
CA TYR A 84 10.44 4.48 5.92
C TYR A 84 9.14 4.72 5.17
N ALA A 85 8.06 4.92 5.90
CA ALA A 85 6.73 5.21 5.36
C ALA A 85 6.14 6.45 6.01
N HIS A 86 5.43 7.25 5.24
CA HIS A 86 4.66 8.39 5.75
C HIS A 86 3.27 8.43 5.08
N GLN A 87 2.35 9.16 5.70
CA GLN A 87 1.03 9.40 5.12
C GLN A 87 1.13 10.50 4.06
N GLY A 88 0.86 10.16 2.79
CA GLY A 88 0.90 11.10 1.67
C GLY A 88 -0.44 11.75 1.34
N GLY A 89 -1.54 11.25 1.90
CA GLY A 89 -2.88 11.75 1.62
C GLY A 89 -3.94 11.12 2.52
N ARG A 90 -5.13 11.72 2.50
CA ARG A 90 -6.33 11.29 3.23
C ARG A 90 -7.47 11.13 2.24
N ASN A 91 -8.40 10.22 2.55
CA ASN A 91 -9.59 9.93 1.75
C ASN A 91 -9.33 9.68 0.24
N PRO A 92 -8.76 8.52 -0.15
CA PRO A 92 -8.36 7.40 0.70
C PRO A 92 -6.99 7.60 1.36
N PRO A 93 -6.68 6.96 2.51
CA PRO A 93 -5.35 6.96 3.09
C PRO A 93 -4.29 6.49 2.09
N ILE A 94 -3.33 7.37 1.79
CA ILE A 94 -2.18 7.07 0.93
C ILE A 94 -0.96 6.90 1.83
N ILE A 95 -0.33 5.73 1.75
CA ILE A 95 0.92 5.43 2.44
C ILE A 95 2.04 5.49 1.40
N VAL A 96 2.94 6.45 1.55
CA VAL A 96 4.08 6.63 0.67
C VAL A 96 5.30 5.99 1.32
N ILE A 97 5.84 4.98 0.65
CA ILE A 97 7.01 4.21 1.12
C ILE A 97 8.23 4.66 0.34
N HIS A 98 9.23 5.14 1.08
CA HIS A 98 10.52 5.54 0.53
C HIS A 98 11.53 4.41 0.62
N GLY A 99 12.36 4.27 -0.40
CA GLY A 99 13.41 3.28 -0.39
C GLY A 99 14.35 3.33 -1.57
N ASN A 100 15.11 2.25 -1.73
CA ASN A 100 16.00 2.03 -2.86
C ASN A 100 15.40 0.94 -3.77
N LYS A 101 15.38 1.20 -5.08
CA LYS A 101 14.88 0.25 -6.09
C LYS A 101 13.41 -0.15 -5.89
N THR A 102 12.63 0.74 -5.29
CA THR A 102 11.21 0.48 -5.01
C THR A 102 10.38 0.37 -6.27
N GLU A 103 10.83 0.97 -7.38
CA GLU A 103 10.26 0.82 -8.73
C GLU A 103 10.20 -0.63 -9.21
N HIS A 104 11.10 -1.49 -8.73
CA HIS A 104 11.16 -2.90 -9.12
C HIS A 104 10.41 -3.82 -8.15
N LEU A 105 9.66 -3.26 -7.19
CA LEU A 105 8.87 -4.06 -6.26
C LEU A 105 7.65 -4.65 -6.98
N PRO A 106 7.50 -5.99 -7.03
CA PRO A 106 6.36 -6.61 -7.71
C PRO A 106 5.03 -6.19 -7.10
N ASP A 107 3.99 -6.10 -7.92
CA ASP A 107 2.66 -5.70 -7.46
C ASP A 107 2.06 -6.69 -6.46
N VAL A 108 2.45 -7.97 -6.52
CA VAL A 108 2.11 -8.98 -5.52
C VAL A 108 2.56 -8.52 -4.12
N TYR A 109 3.77 -8.00 -4.01
CA TYR A 109 4.31 -7.53 -2.73
C TYR A 109 3.67 -6.21 -2.30
N LYS A 110 3.32 -5.32 -3.25
CA LYS A 110 2.51 -4.13 -2.94
C LYS A 110 1.16 -4.52 -2.34
N ARG A 111 0.46 -5.52 -2.92
CA ARG A 111 -0.80 -6.04 -2.37
C ARG A 111 -0.64 -6.61 -0.97
N TYR A 112 0.45 -7.35 -0.72
CA TYR A 112 0.79 -7.83 0.61
C TYR A 112 0.90 -6.68 1.61
N LEU A 113 1.68 -5.64 1.29
CA LEU A 113 1.83 -4.47 2.15
C LEU A 113 0.48 -3.77 2.36
N THR A 114 -0.34 -3.63 1.32
CA THR A 114 -1.67 -3.01 1.42
C THR A 114 -2.55 -3.76 2.43
N GLY A 115 -2.62 -5.09 2.33
CA GLY A 115 -3.35 -5.92 3.29
C GLY A 115 -2.80 -5.77 4.71
N PHE A 116 -1.47 -5.83 4.86
CA PHE A 116 -0.81 -5.69 6.16
C PHE A 116 -1.15 -4.36 6.84
N PHE A 117 -1.10 -3.25 6.11
CA PHE A 117 -1.47 -1.93 6.65
C PHE A 117 -2.95 -1.84 6.98
N ILE A 118 -3.84 -2.36 6.15
CA ILE A 118 -5.29 -2.38 6.43
C ILE A 118 -5.55 -3.11 7.76
N ASP A 119 -4.96 -4.30 7.93
CA ASP A 119 -5.13 -5.13 9.13
C ASP A 119 -4.57 -4.46 10.38
N ARG A 120 -3.35 -3.93 10.29
CA ARG A 120 -2.66 -3.30 11.44
C ARG A 120 -3.26 -1.96 11.84
N LEU A 121 -3.67 -1.14 10.88
CA LEU A 121 -4.28 0.17 11.12
C LEU A 121 -5.78 0.06 11.46
N LYS A 122 -6.36 -1.15 11.34
CA LYS A 122 -7.79 -1.44 11.58
C LYS A 122 -8.71 -0.54 10.76
N LEU A 123 -8.30 -0.22 9.53
CA LEU A 123 -9.05 0.64 8.62
C LEU A 123 -10.24 -0.14 8.07
N LYS A 124 -11.45 0.39 8.29
CA LYS A 124 -12.70 -0.22 7.81
C LYS A 124 -13.34 0.69 6.77
N GLY A 125 -13.91 0.11 5.71
CA GLY A 125 -14.69 0.85 4.73
C GLY A 125 -13.88 1.74 3.78
N THR A 126 -12.55 1.83 3.91
CA THR A 126 -11.70 2.64 3.02
C THR A 126 -10.53 1.83 2.47
N PRO A 127 -10.25 1.88 1.14
CA PRO A 127 -9.08 1.23 0.59
C PRO A 127 -7.81 2.00 0.96
N VAL A 128 -6.71 1.28 1.23
CA VAL A 128 -5.38 1.88 1.41
C VAL A 128 -4.64 1.88 0.09
N ARG A 129 -4.07 3.03 -0.29
CA ARG A 129 -3.20 3.14 -1.47
C ARG A 129 -1.75 3.18 -1.03
N ILE A 130 -0.91 2.38 -1.70
CA ILE A 130 0.54 2.40 -1.47
C ILE A 130 1.21 3.05 -2.67
N GLU A 131 1.98 4.09 -2.41
CA GLU A 131 2.86 4.71 -3.38
C GLU A 131 4.31 4.42 -3.04
N LEU A 132 5.09 4.03 -4.03
CA LEU A 132 6.50 3.74 -3.86
C LEU A 132 7.32 4.89 -4.43
N LYS A 133 8.17 5.50 -3.60
CA LYS A 133 9.12 6.52 -4.03
C LYS A 133 10.54 5.98 -3.92
N SER A 134 11.25 6.00 -5.04
CA SER A 134 12.67 5.67 -5.10
C SER A 134 13.49 6.94 -4.90
N GLY A 135 14.58 6.87 -4.15
CA GLY A 135 15.49 8.00 -4.02
C GLY A 135 16.14 8.32 -5.38
N LYS A 136 16.05 9.58 -5.83
CA LYS A 136 16.81 10.05 -6.99
C LYS A 136 18.30 10.04 -6.64
N ASN A 137 19.13 9.46 -7.49
CA ASN A 137 20.59 9.53 -7.34
C ASN A 137 21.08 10.91 -7.81
N PRO A 138 21.56 11.80 -6.93
CA PRO A 138 22.02 13.15 -7.31
C PRO A 138 23.27 13.13 -8.20
N TYR A 139 23.99 12.01 -8.27
CA TYR A 139 25.18 11.82 -9.12
C TYR A 139 24.89 11.13 -10.45
N ALA A 140 23.62 10.79 -10.74
CA ALA A 140 23.27 10.22 -12.03
C ALA A 140 23.57 11.23 -13.16
N PRO A 141 24.22 10.81 -14.26
CA PRO A 141 24.44 11.70 -15.39
C PRO A 141 23.09 12.19 -15.89
N LYS A 142 22.93 13.51 -16.06
CA LYS A 142 21.73 14.07 -16.68
C LYS A 142 21.69 13.56 -18.13
N PRO A 143 20.54 13.11 -18.66
CA PRO A 143 20.45 12.78 -20.08
C PRO A 143 20.84 14.03 -20.88
N GLY A 144 21.96 13.94 -21.62
CA GLY A 144 22.54 15.05 -22.39
C GLY A 144 23.82 15.69 -21.80
N SER A 145 24.25 15.37 -20.57
CA SER A 145 25.53 15.87 -20.04
C SER A 145 26.66 14.87 -20.31
N SER A 146 27.45 15.08 -21.36
CA SER A 146 28.74 14.42 -21.52
C SER A 146 29.68 14.92 -20.41
N ARG A 147 29.91 14.12 -19.36
CA ARG A 147 31.04 14.39 -18.47
C ARG A 147 32.32 14.08 -19.24
N PRO A 148 33.32 14.98 -19.27
CA PRO A 148 34.63 14.63 -19.81
C PRO A 148 35.17 13.43 -19.00
N ALA A 149 35.71 12.44 -19.71
CA ALA A 149 36.35 11.29 -19.09
C ALA A 149 37.41 11.79 -18.10
N GLY A 150 37.28 11.43 -16.83
CA GLY A 150 38.28 11.76 -15.82
C GLY A 150 39.66 11.20 -16.21
N PRO A 151 40.76 11.81 -15.74
CA PRO A 151 42.10 11.44 -16.20
C PRO A 151 42.34 9.97 -15.92
N GLY A 152 42.55 9.20 -16.99
CA GLY A 152 42.88 7.79 -16.93
C GLY A 152 44.13 7.61 -16.07
N ARG A 153 44.04 6.74 -15.07
CA ARG A 153 45.18 6.31 -14.25
C ARG A 153 46.22 5.71 -15.19
N SER A 154 47.25 6.47 -15.55
CA SER A 154 48.39 5.99 -16.33
C SER A 154 49.10 4.92 -15.51
N LYS A 155 49.05 3.68 -15.97
CA LYS A 155 49.88 2.60 -15.42
C LYS A 155 51.36 2.98 -15.65
N GLN A 156 52.08 3.33 -14.58
CA GLN A 156 53.54 3.36 -14.59
C GLN A 156 54.04 1.93 -14.85
N LYS A 157 54.68 1.72 -16.00
CA LYS A 157 55.58 0.59 -16.22
C LYS A 157 56.89 0.93 -15.50
N SER A 158 57.18 0.25 -14.41
CA SER A 158 58.54 0.17 -13.86
C SER A 158 59.28 -0.97 -14.56
N LYS A 159 60.48 -0.64 -15.04
CA LYS A 159 61.51 -1.55 -15.55
C LYS A 159 62.02 -2.47 -14.45
#